data_AF-A0A7W9WNE7-F1
#
_entry.id   AF-A0A7W9WNE7-F1
#
_cell.length_a   1.000
_cell.length_b   1.000
_cell.length_c   1.000
_cell.angle_alpha   90.00
_cell.angle_beta   90.00
_cell.angle_gamma   90.00
#
_symmetry.space_group_name_H-M   'P 1'
#
loop_
_entity.id
_entity.type
_entity.pdbx_description
1 polymer ?
#
loop_
_entity_poly.entity_id
_entity_poly.type
_entity_poly.pdbx_seq_one_letter_code
_entity_poly.pdbx_strand_id
1 'polypeptide(L)'
;MEDRTKKDEAQAGIRRVLDDWTAAVGRHDLEALAACYAPDVVGYDAIKTLCFAGRDRYMAHWEECLRTCPNSVRFAFRDLDVQAEGDLGYAHALLACMAEGDAGGAWSRMTTGFRREAGRWRIVHEHFSFPCDMKSGKALMGLSPDAAAGPSPVPPDMHAVTPHLICRDAAGAMDFYQRAFGAREAIRLDGPDGKLVHGCLWIGGSAVMLMEESSVCQADSPDTLGGTPVSLHLYVPDADAAFERAVKAGASVMMPPSDMFWGDRYGVVRDPYGHRWSIASHVRDVNPEDMRAAMARSAGA
;
A
#
# COMPACT_ATOMS: atom_id res chain seq x y z
N MET A 1 31.05 -37.64 -16.25
CA MET A 1 30.04 -37.60 -17.32
C MET A 1 28.73 -38.19 -16.83
N GLU A 2 28.76 -39.42 -16.29
CA GLU A 2 27.59 -40.12 -15.72
C GLU A 2 26.89 -39.36 -14.57
N ASP A 3 27.66 -38.70 -13.69
CA ASP A 3 27.14 -37.93 -12.56
C ASP A 3 26.38 -36.65 -12.99
N ARG A 4 26.89 -35.98 -14.03
CA ARG A 4 26.22 -34.82 -14.64
C ARG A 4 24.89 -35.23 -15.30
N THR A 5 24.86 -36.37 -15.98
CA THR A 5 23.64 -36.91 -16.59
C THR A 5 22.57 -37.24 -15.54
N LYS A 6 22.94 -37.86 -14.40
CA LYS A 6 22.00 -38.15 -13.31
C LYS A 6 21.43 -36.88 -12.68
N LYS A 7 22.26 -35.84 -12.52
CA LYS A 7 21.82 -34.52 -12.05
C LYS A 7 20.83 -33.87 -13.01
N ASP A 8 21.14 -33.87 -14.31
CA ASP A 8 20.28 -33.28 -15.35
C ASP A 8 18.91 -34.01 -15.41
N GLU A 9 18.90 -35.33 -15.31
CA GLU A 9 17.67 -36.14 -15.23
C GLU A 9 16.83 -35.84 -13.99
N ALA A 10 17.48 -35.69 -12.83
CA ALA A 10 16.80 -35.33 -11.59
C ALA A 10 16.16 -33.93 -11.66
N GLN A 11 16.90 -32.94 -12.17
CA GLN A 11 16.38 -31.58 -12.39
C GLN A 11 15.22 -31.58 -13.41
N ALA A 12 15.32 -32.35 -14.49
CA ALA A 12 14.23 -32.50 -15.45
C ALA A 12 12.98 -33.13 -14.83
N GLY A 13 13.15 -34.11 -13.94
CA GLY A 13 12.05 -34.71 -13.17
C GLY A 13 11.33 -33.70 -12.28
N ILE A 14 12.08 -32.83 -11.58
CA ILE A 14 11.50 -31.76 -10.77
C ILE A 14 10.78 -30.71 -11.63
N ARG A 15 11.35 -30.31 -12.76
CA ARG A 15 10.70 -29.37 -13.69
C ARG A 15 9.36 -29.91 -14.18
N ARG A 16 9.28 -31.20 -14.50
CA ARG A 16 7.99 -31.85 -14.87
C ARG A 16 6.96 -31.76 -13.74
N VAL A 17 7.35 -31.96 -12.48
CA VAL A 17 6.41 -31.82 -11.34
C VAL A 17 5.88 -30.38 -11.25
N LEU A 18 6.73 -29.37 -11.47
CA LEU A 18 6.32 -27.96 -11.48
C LEU A 18 5.39 -27.63 -12.66
N ASP A 19 5.64 -28.19 -13.84
CA ASP A 19 4.77 -28.06 -15.01
C ASP A 19 3.40 -28.69 -14.75
N ASP A 20 3.37 -29.91 -14.20
CA ASP A 20 2.14 -30.61 -13.82
C ASP A 20 1.36 -29.81 -12.77
N TRP A 21 2.06 -29.24 -11.78
CA TRP A 21 1.47 -28.39 -10.74
C TRP A 21 0.83 -27.13 -11.31
N THR A 22 1.54 -26.36 -12.16
CA THR A 22 0.98 -25.12 -12.75
C THR A 22 -0.22 -25.43 -13.64
N ALA A 23 -0.17 -26.54 -14.39
CA ALA A 23 -1.27 -27.00 -15.21
C ALA A 23 -2.48 -27.44 -14.37
N ALA A 24 -2.26 -28.11 -13.23
CA ALA A 24 -3.32 -28.51 -12.32
C ALA A 24 -4.02 -27.30 -11.68
N VAL A 25 -3.25 -26.31 -11.19
CA VAL A 25 -3.82 -25.06 -10.66
C VAL A 25 -4.63 -24.35 -11.75
N GLY A 26 -4.07 -24.17 -12.96
CA GLY A 26 -4.76 -23.45 -14.05
C GLY A 26 -6.06 -24.12 -14.52
N ARG A 27 -6.23 -25.42 -14.30
CA ARG A 27 -7.47 -26.16 -14.58
C ARG A 27 -8.39 -26.31 -13.37
N HIS A 28 -8.00 -25.78 -12.21
CA HIS A 28 -8.68 -25.98 -10.93
C HIS A 28 -8.85 -27.48 -10.60
N ASP A 29 -7.85 -28.30 -10.94
CA ASP A 29 -7.85 -29.76 -10.83
C ASP A 29 -7.15 -30.21 -9.54
N LEU A 30 -7.93 -30.31 -8.46
CA LEU A 30 -7.42 -30.67 -7.13
C LEU A 30 -6.83 -32.08 -7.05
N GLU A 31 -7.32 -33.02 -7.86
CA GLU A 31 -6.80 -34.39 -7.88
C GLU A 31 -5.39 -34.42 -8.51
N ALA A 32 -5.22 -33.77 -9.67
CA ALA A 32 -3.90 -33.63 -10.28
C ALA A 32 -2.94 -32.81 -9.40
N LEU A 33 -3.45 -31.78 -8.72
CA LEU A 33 -2.65 -30.99 -7.79
C LEU A 33 -2.17 -31.84 -6.61
N ALA A 34 -3.08 -32.59 -5.97
CA ALA A 34 -2.75 -33.50 -4.86
C ALA A 34 -1.73 -34.58 -5.28
N ALA A 35 -1.76 -35.01 -6.54
CA ALA A 35 -0.81 -35.98 -7.06
C ALA A 35 0.64 -35.46 -7.11
N CYS A 36 0.85 -34.14 -7.13
CA CYS A 36 2.18 -33.51 -7.09
C CYS A 36 2.82 -33.55 -5.69
N TYR A 37 2.03 -33.70 -4.63
CA TYR A 37 2.48 -33.63 -3.24
C TYR A 37 2.67 -35.00 -2.59
N ALA A 38 3.71 -35.09 -1.75
CA ALA A 38 3.89 -36.21 -0.84
C ALA A 38 2.85 -36.15 0.30
N PRO A 39 2.43 -37.29 0.86
CA PRO A 39 1.44 -37.31 1.96
C PRO A 39 1.87 -36.48 3.18
N ASP A 40 3.18 -36.39 3.45
CA ASP A 40 3.81 -35.70 4.58
C ASP A 40 4.25 -34.27 4.27
N VAL A 41 3.76 -33.65 3.18
CA VAL A 41 4.13 -32.26 2.81
C VAL A 41 3.92 -31.27 3.96
N VAL A 42 4.86 -30.32 4.10
CA VAL A 42 4.70 -29.13 4.94
C VAL A 42 4.63 -27.88 4.06
N GLY A 43 3.51 -27.15 4.12
CA GLY A 43 3.30 -25.90 3.39
C GLY A 43 3.32 -24.67 4.29
N TYR A 44 4.13 -23.68 3.95
CA TYR A 44 4.08 -22.30 4.46
C TYR A 44 3.48 -21.43 3.35
N ASP A 45 2.16 -21.36 3.30
CA ASP A 45 1.52 -20.49 2.31
C ASP A 45 1.59 -19.02 2.73
N ALA A 46 1.47 -18.11 1.78
CA ALA A 46 1.53 -16.68 1.98
C ALA A 46 0.37 -16.13 2.83
N ILE A 47 -0.67 -16.94 3.09
CA ILE A 47 -1.91 -16.53 3.75
C ILE A 47 -2.42 -17.54 4.79
N LYS A 48 -3.31 -17.04 5.66
CA LYS A 48 -4.07 -17.75 6.71
C LYS A 48 -3.28 -18.26 7.91
N THR A 49 -2.44 -19.28 7.75
CA THR A 49 -1.77 -19.96 8.88
C THR A 49 -0.28 -20.03 8.67
N LEU A 50 0.48 -20.09 9.76
CA LEU A 50 1.94 -20.24 9.72
C LEU A 50 2.39 -21.56 9.08
N CYS A 51 1.56 -22.61 9.15
CA CYS A 51 1.93 -23.94 8.67
C CYS A 51 0.71 -24.81 8.38
N PHE A 52 0.76 -25.50 7.24
CA PHE A 52 -0.09 -26.63 6.88
C PHE A 52 0.77 -27.90 6.89
N ALA A 53 0.49 -28.82 7.82
CA ALA A 53 1.17 -30.10 7.90
C ALA A 53 0.26 -31.21 7.34
N GLY A 54 0.79 -31.98 6.39
CA GLY A 54 0.11 -33.09 5.71
C GLY A 54 -0.69 -32.66 4.49
N ARG A 55 -0.72 -33.53 3.47
CA ARG A 55 -1.34 -33.26 2.18
C ARG A 55 -2.83 -32.95 2.29
N ASP A 56 -3.59 -33.72 3.07
CA ASP A 56 -5.04 -33.56 3.14
C ASP A 56 -5.43 -32.16 3.65
N ARG A 57 -4.73 -31.69 4.69
CA ARG A 57 -4.94 -30.34 5.24
C ARG A 57 -4.54 -29.25 4.25
N TYR A 58 -3.45 -29.45 3.52
CA TYR A 58 -2.99 -28.47 2.54
C TYR A 58 -3.90 -28.42 1.31
N MET A 59 -4.43 -29.57 0.87
CA MET A 59 -5.38 -29.64 -0.26
C MET A 59 -6.73 -28.99 0.08
N ALA A 60 -7.23 -29.14 1.31
CA ALA A 60 -8.42 -28.43 1.76
C ALA A 60 -8.22 -26.89 1.72
N HIS A 61 -7.01 -26.42 2.02
CA HIS A 61 -6.68 -25.00 1.88
C HIS A 61 -6.60 -24.56 0.41
N TRP A 62 -5.99 -25.37 -0.46
CA TRP A 62 -5.97 -25.13 -1.91
C TRP A 62 -7.39 -25.07 -2.51
N GLU A 63 -8.28 -25.96 -2.11
CA GLU A 63 -9.69 -25.96 -2.53
C GLU A 63 -10.37 -24.63 -2.20
N GLU A 64 -10.16 -24.13 -0.98
CA GLU A 64 -10.72 -22.84 -0.57
C GLU A 64 -10.14 -21.69 -1.40
N CYS A 65 -8.82 -21.66 -1.61
CA CYS A 65 -8.14 -20.64 -2.42
C CYS A 65 -8.66 -20.61 -3.86
N LEU A 66 -8.72 -21.77 -4.52
CA LEU A 66 -9.20 -21.89 -5.91
C LEU A 66 -10.67 -21.51 -6.06
N ARG A 67 -11.50 -21.73 -5.02
CA ARG A 67 -12.90 -21.28 -5.00
C ARG A 67 -13.03 -19.75 -4.87
N THR A 68 -12.13 -19.11 -4.13
CA THR A 68 -12.17 -17.65 -3.90
C THR A 68 -11.54 -16.83 -5.02
N CYS A 69 -10.70 -17.45 -5.84
CA CYS A 69 -10.08 -16.80 -6.98
C CYS A 69 -11.04 -16.71 -8.18
N PRO A 70 -10.96 -15.64 -9.01
CA PRO A 70 -11.65 -15.60 -10.30
C PRO A 70 -11.24 -16.81 -11.14
N ASN A 71 -12.18 -17.37 -11.91
CA ASN A 71 -11.97 -18.55 -12.76
C ASN A 71 -10.98 -18.28 -13.90
N SER A 72 -9.68 -18.19 -13.62
CA SER A 72 -8.56 -18.14 -14.58
C SER A 72 -7.21 -17.76 -13.93
N VAL A 73 -6.94 -18.14 -12.68
CA VAL A 73 -5.61 -17.87 -12.10
C VAL A 73 -4.56 -18.72 -12.81
N ARG A 74 -3.54 -18.04 -13.36
CA ARG A 74 -2.37 -18.68 -13.95
C ARG A 74 -1.13 -18.33 -13.15
N PHE A 75 -0.34 -19.34 -12.88
CA PHE A 75 0.98 -19.18 -12.29
C PHE A 75 2.05 -19.28 -13.36
N ALA A 76 2.98 -18.33 -13.35
CA ALA A 76 4.16 -18.35 -14.21
C ALA A 76 5.42 -18.09 -13.39
N PHE A 77 6.46 -18.88 -13.65
CA PHE A 77 7.75 -18.74 -13.00
C PHE A 77 8.64 -17.75 -13.75
N ARG A 78 9.36 -16.92 -12.99
CA ARG A 78 10.48 -16.08 -13.45
C ARG A 78 11.71 -16.45 -12.64
N ASP A 79 12.85 -16.55 -13.33
CA ASP A 79 14.16 -16.91 -12.77
C ASP A 79 14.12 -18.23 -11.98
N LEU A 80 13.45 -19.24 -12.55
CA LEU A 80 13.33 -20.57 -11.96
C LEU A 80 14.68 -21.28 -11.93
N ASP A 81 15.26 -21.38 -10.73
CA ASP A 81 16.42 -22.21 -10.44
C ASP A 81 15.96 -23.56 -9.86
N VAL A 82 16.56 -24.64 -10.32
CA VAL A 82 16.26 -26.01 -9.88
C VAL A 82 17.57 -26.72 -9.59
N GLN A 83 17.72 -27.22 -8.37
CA GLN A 83 18.86 -28.03 -7.96
C GLN A 83 18.37 -29.40 -7.49
N ALA A 84 19.12 -30.45 -7.84
CA ALA A 84 18.84 -31.80 -7.39
C ALA A 84 20.14 -32.58 -7.23
N GLU A 85 20.18 -33.43 -6.20
CA GLU A 85 21.27 -34.37 -5.94
C GLU A 85 20.69 -35.63 -5.30
N GLY A 86 20.96 -36.79 -5.91
CA GLY A 86 20.35 -38.06 -5.46
C GLY A 86 18.82 -38.02 -5.55
N ASP A 87 18.15 -38.26 -4.42
CA ASP A 87 16.68 -38.31 -4.27
C ASP A 87 16.09 -37.04 -3.64
N LEU A 88 16.89 -35.98 -3.49
CA LEU A 88 16.46 -34.69 -2.96
C LEU A 88 16.71 -33.57 -3.96
N GLY A 89 15.87 -32.55 -3.92
CA GLY A 89 16.08 -31.34 -4.69
C GLY A 89 15.24 -30.18 -4.17
N TYR A 90 15.52 -29.01 -4.69
CA TYR A 90 14.74 -27.82 -4.43
C TYR A 90 14.62 -26.97 -5.69
N ALA A 91 13.61 -26.12 -5.71
CA ALA A 91 13.47 -25.06 -6.69
C ALA A 91 13.11 -23.74 -6.00
N HIS A 92 13.54 -22.62 -6.56
CA HIS A 92 13.04 -21.31 -6.18
C HIS A 92 12.78 -20.46 -7.42
N ALA A 93 11.80 -19.56 -7.31
CA ALA A 93 11.43 -18.64 -8.37
C ALA A 93 10.70 -17.42 -7.82
N LEU A 94 10.62 -16.37 -8.63
CA LEU A 94 9.53 -15.42 -8.52
C LEU A 94 8.31 -16.00 -9.23
N LEU A 95 7.15 -15.91 -8.59
CA LEU A 95 5.90 -16.49 -9.06
C LEU A 95 4.88 -15.39 -9.33
N ALA A 96 4.54 -15.20 -10.61
CA ALA A 96 3.45 -14.32 -11.02
C ALA A 96 2.11 -15.02 -10.82
N CYS A 97 1.21 -14.40 -10.06
CA CYS A 97 -0.19 -14.78 -9.92
C CYS A 97 -1.02 -13.87 -10.82
N MET A 98 -1.45 -14.36 -11.98
CA MET A 98 -2.16 -13.55 -12.97
C MET A 98 -3.62 -13.98 -13.05
N ALA A 99 -4.53 -13.00 -13.00
CA ALA A 99 -5.89 -13.18 -13.47
C ALA A 99 -5.95 -12.95 -14.99
N GLU A 100 -6.94 -13.52 -15.66
CA GLU A 100 -7.14 -13.28 -17.10
C GLU A 100 -7.40 -11.80 -17.39
N GLY A 101 -6.62 -11.23 -18.33
CA GLY A 101 -6.70 -9.80 -18.69
C GLY A 101 -5.84 -8.87 -17.84
N ASP A 102 -5.13 -9.36 -16.81
CA ASP A 102 -4.27 -8.56 -15.96
C ASP A 102 -2.84 -8.46 -16.55
N ALA A 103 -2.49 -7.28 -17.05
CA ALA A 103 -1.18 -6.96 -17.60
C ALA A 103 -0.17 -6.63 -16.48
N GLY A 104 0.06 -7.57 -15.56
CA GLY A 104 1.10 -7.42 -14.54
C GLY A 104 0.79 -7.97 -13.15
N GLY A 105 0.06 -9.09 -13.05
CA GLY A 105 -0.42 -9.68 -11.80
C GLY A 105 0.58 -9.76 -10.64
N ALA A 106 0.08 -10.00 -9.43
CA ALA A 106 0.89 -9.92 -8.21
C ALA A 106 2.06 -10.91 -8.19
N TRP A 107 3.25 -10.42 -7.82
CA TRP A 107 4.46 -11.23 -7.71
C TRP A 107 4.69 -11.71 -6.28
N SER A 108 4.93 -13.00 -6.12
CA SER A 108 5.33 -13.64 -4.86
C SER A 108 6.68 -14.36 -5.02
N ARG A 109 7.27 -14.79 -3.90
CA ARG A 109 8.47 -15.64 -3.89
C ARG A 109 8.06 -17.06 -3.56
N MET A 110 8.62 -18.02 -4.27
CA MET A 110 8.40 -19.45 -4.05
C MET A 110 9.71 -20.15 -3.71
N THR A 111 9.68 -21.05 -2.74
CA THR A 111 10.69 -22.08 -2.55
C THR A 111 10.00 -23.43 -2.33
N THR A 112 10.39 -24.44 -3.11
CA THR A 112 9.75 -25.76 -3.09
C THR A 112 10.82 -26.84 -2.93
N GLY A 113 10.63 -27.72 -1.96
CA GLY A 113 11.47 -28.88 -1.71
C GLY A 113 10.85 -30.16 -2.28
N PHE A 114 11.67 -31.01 -2.87
CA PHE A 114 11.27 -32.24 -3.55
C PHE A 114 11.99 -33.45 -3.00
N ARG A 115 11.28 -34.57 -2.96
CA ARG A 115 11.83 -35.89 -2.66
C ARG A 115 11.40 -36.89 -3.72
N ARG A 116 12.31 -37.75 -4.16
CA ARG A 116 12.01 -38.88 -5.04
C ARG A 116 11.73 -40.12 -4.21
N GLU A 117 10.58 -40.74 -4.43
CA GLU A 117 10.16 -41.98 -3.77
C GLU A 117 9.62 -42.94 -4.81
N ALA A 118 10.08 -44.19 -4.80
CA ALA A 118 9.70 -45.21 -5.79
C ALA A 118 9.80 -44.70 -7.26
N GLY A 119 10.85 -43.93 -7.55
CA GLY A 119 11.11 -43.38 -8.89
C GLY A 119 10.29 -42.13 -9.25
N ARG A 120 9.43 -41.63 -8.36
CA ARG A 120 8.58 -40.46 -8.61
C ARG A 120 8.97 -39.27 -7.72
N TRP A 121 9.21 -38.12 -8.32
CA TRP A 121 9.39 -36.86 -7.60
C TRP A 121 8.06 -36.33 -7.08
N ARG A 122 8.05 -35.83 -5.84
CA ARG A 122 6.92 -35.15 -5.22
C ARG A 122 7.40 -33.96 -4.40
N ILE A 123 6.52 -32.98 -4.24
CA ILE A 123 6.71 -31.84 -3.34
C ILE A 123 6.56 -32.32 -1.90
N VAL A 124 7.60 -32.10 -1.09
CA VAL A 124 7.62 -32.41 0.37
C VAL A 124 7.62 -31.14 1.23
N HIS A 125 8.00 -29.99 0.65
CA HIS A 125 7.92 -28.70 1.31
C HIS A 125 7.59 -27.61 0.30
N GLU A 126 6.81 -26.62 0.70
CA GLU A 126 6.51 -25.46 -0.12
C GLU A 126 6.40 -24.21 0.74
N HIS A 127 6.93 -23.10 0.24
CA HIS A 127 6.90 -21.81 0.91
C HIS A 127 6.60 -20.70 -0.11
N PHE A 128 5.46 -20.02 0.08
CA PHE A 128 5.08 -18.81 -0.65
C PHE A 128 5.11 -17.60 0.28
N SER A 129 5.59 -16.45 -0.21
CA SER A 129 5.60 -15.24 0.62
C SER A 129 5.69 -13.95 -0.19
N PHE A 130 5.18 -12.88 0.40
CA PHE A 130 5.38 -11.50 -0.04
C PHE A 130 6.35 -10.78 0.90
N PRO A 131 7.19 -9.86 0.40
CA PRO A 131 7.88 -8.91 1.26
C PRO A 131 6.86 -8.00 1.96
N CYS A 132 7.24 -7.43 3.11
CA CYS A 132 6.41 -6.48 3.83
C CYS A 132 7.14 -5.14 4.00
N ASP A 133 6.37 -4.06 4.07
CA ASP A 133 6.87 -2.78 4.51
C ASP A 133 7.02 -2.77 6.03
N MET A 134 8.23 -2.48 6.52
CA MET A 134 8.55 -2.57 7.94
C MET A 134 7.82 -1.53 8.80
N LYS A 135 7.40 -0.40 8.22
CA LYS A 135 6.70 0.66 8.97
C LYS A 135 5.22 0.34 9.16
N SER A 136 4.55 -0.01 8.06
CA SER A 136 3.11 -0.25 8.03
C SER A 136 2.73 -1.70 8.34
N GLY A 137 3.68 -2.64 8.25
CA GLY A 137 3.44 -4.07 8.38
C GLY A 137 2.65 -4.69 7.22
N LYS A 138 2.42 -3.94 6.13
CA LYS A 138 1.61 -4.41 4.98
C LYS A 138 2.46 -5.19 3.98
N ALA A 139 1.85 -6.20 3.36
CA ALA A 139 2.47 -6.94 2.25
C ALA A 139 2.63 -6.04 1.01
N LEU A 140 3.78 -6.14 0.35
CA LEU A 140 4.16 -5.37 -0.83
C LEU A 140 3.85 -6.15 -2.11
N MET A 141 2.57 -6.15 -2.52
CA MET A 141 2.09 -6.92 -3.69
C MET A 141 2.30 -6.21 -5.03
N GLY A 142 2.62 -4.91 -5.02
CA GLY A 142 2.84 -4.09 -6.23
C GLY A 142 4.28 -4.08 -6.74
N LEU A 143 5.18 -4.90 -6.18
CA LEU A 143 6.54 -5.02 -6.67
C LEU A 143 6.56 -5.79 -7.99
N SER A 144 7.41 -5.35 -8.92
CA SER A 144 7.64 -6.01 -10.20
C SER A 144 9.11 -6.40 -10.33
N PRO A 145 9.44 -7.59 -10.86
CA PRO A 145 10.81 -7.98 -11.19
C PRO A 145 11.42 -7.12 -12.30
N ASP A 146 10.59 -6.51 -13.14
CA ASP A 146 11.03 -5.62 -14.23
C ASP A 146 11.07 -4.15 -13.79
N ALA A 147 10.69 -3.83 -12.54
CA ALA A 147 10.91 -2.50 -12.00
C ALA A 147 12.41 -2.25 -11.97
N ALA A 148 12.88 -1.31 -12.81
CA ALA A 148 14.24 -0.82 -12.73
C ALA A 148 14.53 -0.38 -11.29
N ALA A 149 15.75 -0.62 -10.80
CA ALA A 149 16.24 -0.16 -9.49
C ALA A 149 16.38 1.38 -9.44
N GLY A 150 15.30 2.09 -9.75
CA GLY A 150 15.16 3.54 -9.70
C GLY A 150 14.23 3.95 -8.55
N PRO A 151 14.19 5.24 -8.22
CA PRO A 151 13.26 5.74 -7.22
C PRO A 151 11.83 5.45 -7.65
N SER A 152 10.99 5.05 -6.67
CA SER A 152 9.54 4.94 -6.89
C SER A 152 9.01 6.24 -7.50
N PRO A 153 8.23 6.21 -8.59
CA PRO A 153 7.70 7.41 -9.24
C PRO A 153 6.86 8.30 -8.30
N VAL A 154 6.23 7.68 -7.31
CA VAL A 154 5.60 8.37 -6.17
C VAL A 154 6.43 8.05 -4.91
N PRO A 155 6.93 9.05 -4.17
CA PRO A 155 7.69 8.80 -2.95
C PRO A 155 6.92 7.91 -1.97
N PRO A 156 7.58 6.93 -1.30
CA PRO A 156 6.97 6.16 -0.23
C PRO A 156 6.39 7.09 0.84
N ASP A 157 5.25 6.72 1.41
CA ASP A 157 4.51 7.48 2.44
C ASP A 157 3.85 8.79 1.95
N MET A 158 3.99 9.19 0.67
CA MET A 158 3.36 10.39 0.11
C MET A 158 2.11 10.06 -0.72
N HIS A 159 1.04 10.83 -0.52
CA HIS A 159 -0.15 10.72 -1.37
C HIS A 159 0.08 11.38 -2.73
N ALA A 160 -0.57 10.84 -3.77
CA ALA A 160 -0.42 11.32 -5.15
C ALA A 160 -0.78 12.81 -5.32
N VAL A 161 -1.69 13.32 -4.50
CA VAL A 161 -2.02 14.75 -4.42
C VAL A 161 -1.46 15.31 -3.12
N THR A 162 -0.52 16.24 -3.24
CA THR A 162 0.08 16.96 -2.11
C THR A 162 -0.07 18.47 -2.36
N PRO A 163 -0.77 19.22 -1.49
CA PRO A 163 -0.91 20.66 -1.67
C PRO A 163 0.41 21.39 -1.45
N HIS A 164 0.61 22.46 -2.21
CA HIS A 164 1.74 23.38 -2.07
C HIS A 164 1.23 24.74 -1.61
N LEU A 165 1.59 25.15 -0.39
CA LEU A 165 1.12 26.39 0.22
C LEU A 165 2.13 27.50 -0.01
N ILE A 166 1.67 28.56 -0.66
CA ILE A 166 2.48 29.73 -0.96
C ILE A 166 2.24 30.77 0.12
N CYS A 167 3.32 31.25 0.73
CA CYS A 167 3.27 32.22 1.83
C CYS A 167 4.31 33.32 1.61
N ARG A 168 4.05 34.54 2.09
CA ARG A 168 5.07 35.61 2.11
C ARG A 168 6.17 35.39 3.16
N ASP A 169 5.92 34.52 4.13
CA ASP A 169 6.87 34.03 5.13
C ASP A 169 6.60 32.54 5.34
N ALA A 170 7.14 31.71 4.45
CA ALA A 170 6.84 30.28 4.45
C ALA A 170 7.56 29.54 5.59
N ALA A 171 8.71 30.04 6.03
CA ALA A 171 9.41 29.52 7.20
C ALA A 171 8.59 29.69 8.49
N GLY A 172 8.01 30.88 8.71
CA GLY A 172 7.09 31.11 9.81
C GLY A 172 5.81 30.28 9.72
N ALA A 173 5.30 30.05 8.49
CA ALA A 173 4.15 29.19 8.26
C ALA A 173 4.41 27.75 8.71
N MET A 174 5.61 27.22 8.45
CA MET A 174 6.01 25.91 8.97
C MET A 174 5.94 25.85 10.49
N ASP A 175 6.49 26.86 11.17
CA ASP A 175 6.49 26.91 12.63
C ASP A 175 5.08 27.06 13.20
N PHE A 176 4.21 27.81 12.54
CA PHE A 176 2.79 27.90 12.87
C PHE A 176 2.11 26.52 12.77
N TYR A 177 2.27 25.79 11.67
CA TYR A 177 1.62 24.48 11.49
C TYR A 177 2.14 23.43 12.48
N GLN A 178 3.40 23.49 12.88
CA GLN A 178 3.94 22.65 13.97
C GLN A 178 3.18 22.90 15.28
N ARG A 179 2.98 24.17 15.66
CA ARG A 179 2.25 24.54 16.90
C ARG A 179 0.75 24.30 16.82
N ALA A 180 0.13 24.62 15.69
CA ALA A 180 -1.33 24.57 15.50
C ALA A 180 -1.84 23.15 15.29
N PHE A 181 -1.18 22.40 14.40
CA PHE A 181 -1.66 21.11 13.91
C PHE A 181 -0.77 19.93 14.30
N GLY A 182 0.28 20.17 15.09
CA GLY A 182 1.25 19.12 15.45
C GLY A 182 2.03 18.62 14.24
N ALA A 183 2.23 19.49 13.23
CA ALA A 183 2.98 19.14 12.04
C ALA A 183 4.42 18.72 12.41
N ARG A 184 4.98 17.78 11.64
CA ARG A 184 6.38 17.36 11.77
C ARG A 184 7.15 17.77 10.53
N GLU A 185 8.23 18.52 10.72
CA GLU A 185 9.12 18.91 9.65
C GLU A 185 9.81 17.70 9.01
N ALA A 186 9.81 17.66 7.68
CA ALA A 186 10.47 16.64 6.87
C ALA A 186 11.65 17.22 6.09
N ILE A 187 11.41 18.35 5.41
CA ILE A 187 12.39 19.05 4.60
C ILE A 187 12.24 20.54 4.86
N ARG A 188 13.36 21.22 5.01
CA ARG A 188 13.47 22.68 4.98
C ARG A 188 14.70 23.02 4.13
N LEU A 189 14.46 23.74 3.05
CA LEU A 189 15.50 24.17 2.13
C LEU A 189 15.40 25.68 1.94
N ASP A 190 16.32 26.39 2.56
CA ASP A 190 16.45 27.84 2.45
C ASP A 190 17.33 28.19 1.24
N GLY A 191 16.97 29.28 0.56
CA GLY A 191 17.74 29.87 -0.51
C GLY A 191 18.90 30.72 0.01
N PRO A 192 19.83 31.13 -0.87
CA PRO A 192 20.94 32.01 -0.49
C PRO A 192 20.52 33.37 0.08
N ASP A 193 19.29 33.81 -0.20
CA ASP A 193 18.67 35.03 0.32
C ASP A 193 17.93 34.82 1.65
N GLY A 194 17.97 33.61 2.21
CA GLY A 194 17.31 33.23 3.46
C GLY A 194 15.82 32.93 3.34
N LYS A 195 15.25 32.98 2.12
CA LYS A 195 13.85 32.63 1.88
C LYS A 195 13.68 31.12 1.73
N LEU A 196 12.52 30.60 2.14
CA LEU A 196 12.24 29.17 1.99
C LEU A 196 11.96 28.84 0.51
N VAL A 197 12.87 28.10 -0.12
CA VAL A 197 12.69 27.61 -1.49
C VAL A 197 11.76 26.39 -1.50
N HIS A 198 11.90 25.50 -0.52
CA HIS A 198 11.04 24.35 -0.36
C HIS A 198 10.97 23.88 1.09
N GLY A 199 9.76 23.79 1.63
CA GLY A 199 9.43 23.13 2.88
C GLY A 199 8.51 21.94 2.64
N CYS A 200 8.64 20.91 3.49
CA CYS A 200 7.73 19.79 3.53
C CYS A 200 7.42 19.44 4.99
N LEU A 201 6.13 19.37 5.31
CA LEU A 201 5.61 19.00 6.62
C LEU A 201 4.72 17.75 6.51
N TRP A 202 4.76 16.91 7.53
CA TRP A 202 3.78 15.86 7.77
C TRP A 202 2.73 16.33 8.76
N ILE A 203 1.46 16.24 8.40
CA ILE A 203 0.32 16.49 9.30
C ILE A 203 -0.53 15.21 9.32
N GLY A 204 -0.50 14.49 10.44
CA GLY A 204 -1.02 13.12 10.48
C GLY A 204 -0.28 12.23 9.47
N GLY A 205 -1.02 11.64 8.52
CA GLY A 205 -0.48 10.81 7.44
C GLY A 205 -0.24 11.54 6.11
N SER A 206 -0.58 12.83 6.01
CA SER A 206 -0.50 13.59 4.75
C SER A 206 0.67 14.56 4.75
N ALA A 207 1.26 14.76 3.58
CA ALA A 207 2.25 15.81 3.37
C ALA A 207 1.59 17.12 2.97
N VAL A 208 2.20 18.23 3.37
CA VAL A 208 1.92 19.59 2.89
C VAL A 208 3.26 20.23 2.57
N MET A 209 3.39 20.73 1.35
CA MET A 209 4.60 21.44 0.92
C MET A 209 4.41 22.94 1.10
N LEU A 210 5.48 23.67 1.28
CA LEU A 210 5.47 25.13 1.39
C LEU A 210 6.59 25.75 0.55
N MET A 211 6.34 26.94 0.01
CA MET A 211 7.39 27.77 -0.56
C MET A 211 7.07 29.25 -0.36
N GLU A 212 8.11 30.07 -0.41
CA GLU A 212 7.94 31.52 -0.41
C GLU A 212 7.25 31.98 -1.71
N GLU A 213 6.43 33.04 -1.59
CA GLU A 213 5.91 33.78 -2.74
C GLU A 213 7.06 34.22 -3.67
N SER A 214 6.88 33.96 -4.96
CA SER A 214 7.90 34.20 -5.97
C SER A 214 7.30 34.49 -7.34
N SER A 215 7.65 35.67 -7.88
CA SER A 215 7.31 36.06 -9.25
C SER A 215 8.03 35.21 -10.31
N VAL A 216 9.19 34.62 -9.97
CA VAL A 216 9.95 33.75 -10.88
C VAL A 216 9.17 32.48 -11.21
N CYS A 217 8.49 31.91 -10.20
CA CYS A 217 7.70 30.69 -10.33
C CYS A 217 6.19 30.95 -10.49
N GLN A 218 5.77 32.21 -10.62
CA GLN A 218 4.36 32.61 -10.65
C GLN A 218 3.56 32.04 -9.46
N ALA A 219 4.18 32.07 -8.29
CA ALA A 219 3.63 31.56 -7.05
C ALA A 219 3.20 32.74 -6.18
N ASP A 220 1.92 33.12 -6.28
CA ASP A 220 1.32 34.19 -5.46
C ASP A 220 0.67 33.60 -4.19
N SER A 221 0.90 34.28 -3.07
CA SER A 221 0.28 33.94 -1.79
C SER A 221 -1.18 34.41 -1.72
N PRO A 222 -2.00 33.85 -0.79
CA PRO A 222 -3.35 34.34 -0.57
C PRO A 222 -3.45 35.84 -0.29
N ASP A 223 -2.44 36.43 0.36
CA ASP A 223 -2.43 37.87 0.66
C ASP A 223 -2.20 38.74 -0.58
N THR A 224 -1.52 38.22 -1.59
CA THR A 224 -1.36 38.89 -2.89
C THR A 224 -2.62 38.74 -3.74
N LEU A 225 -3.25 37.57 -3.69
CA LEU A 225 -4.46 37.26 -4.44
C LEU A 225 -5.75 37.82 -3.82
N GLY A 226 -5.70 38.24 -2.54
CA GLY A 226 -6.88 38.68 -1.78
C GLY A 226 -7.73 37.55 -1.21
N GLY A 227 -7.21 36.32 -1.18
CA GLY A 227 -7.87 35.13 -0.65
C GLY A 227 -7.32 33.83 -1.21
N THR A 228 -7.90 32.70 -0.79
CA THR A 228 -7.62 31.38 -1.38
C THR A 228 -8.93 30.73 -1.84
N PRO A 229 -8.97 30.15 -3.06
CA PRO A 229 -10.13 29.41 -3.54
C PRO A 229 -10.15 27.96 -3.01
N VAL A 230 -9.07 27.51 -2.37
CA VAL A 230 -8.91 26.13 -1.89
C VAL A 230 -9.07 26.10 -0.37
N SER A 231 -9.77 25.08 0.12
CA SER A 231 -9.82 24.76 1.54
C SER A 231 -9.11 23.44 1.79
N LEU A 232 -8.20 23.43 2.75
CA LEU A 232 -7.54 22.22 3.21
C LEU A 232 -8.42 21.58 4.27
N HIS A 233 -8.76 20.31 4.09
CA HIS A 233 -9.62 19.57 5.01
C HIS A 233 -8.78 18.65 5.88
N LEU A 234 -8.81 18.90 7.18
CA LEU A 234 -8.01 18.20 8.18
C LEU A 234 -8.92 17.42 9.12
N TYR A 235 -8.92 16.09 8.97
CA TYR A 235 -9.50 15.21 9.97
C TYR A 235 -8.54 14.99 11.13
N VAL A 236 -9.08 15.08 12.35
CA VAL A 236 -8.36 14.85 13.61
C VAL A 236 -9.22 14.00 14.55
N PRO A 237 -8.59 13.33 15.53
CA PRO A 237 -9.35 12.61 16.56
C PRO A 237 -10.26 13.51 17.41
N ASP A 238 -9.87 14.76 17.63
CA ASP A 238 -10.62 15.75 18.41
C ASP A 238 -10.56 17.14 17.74
N ALA A 239 -11.65 17.51 17.09
CA ALA A 239 -11.79 18.76 16.34
C ALA A 239 -11.79 19.99 17.23
N ASP A 240 -12.44 19.93 18.40
CA ASP A 240 -12.52 21.07 19.31
C ASP A 240 -11.13 21.39 19.87
N ALA A 241 -10.40 20.38 20.36
CA ALA A 241 -9.06 20.56 20.87
C ALA A 241 -8.08 21.05 19.79
N ALA A 242 -8.18 20.54 18.55
CA ALA A 242 -7.35 21.00 17.45
C ALA A 242 -7.68 22.44 17.03
N PHE A 243 -8.96 22.79 17.00
CA PHE A 243 -9.43 24.12 16.68
C PHE A 243 -8.93 25.16 17.70
N GLU A 244 -9.07 24.86 19.00
CA GLU A 244 -8.56 25.73 20.07
C GLU A 244 -7.05 25.95 19.98
N ARG A 245 -6.27 24.89 19.70
CA ARG A 245 -4.82 24.99 19.48
C ARG A 245 -4.49 25.90 18.30
N ALA A 246 -5.21 25.76 17.18
CA ALA A 246 -4.99 26.58 16.00
C ALA A 246 -5.26 28.06 16.27
N VAL A 247 -6.38 28.37 16.95
CA VAL A 247 -6.71 29.75 17.35
C VAL A 247 -5.65 30.31 18.30
N LYS A 248 -5.23 29.54 19.32
CA LYS A 248 -4.16 29.95 20.25
C LYS A 248 -2.82 30.18 19.54
N ALA A 249 -2.55 29.44 18.46
CA ALA A 249 -1.36 29.61 17.64
C ALA A 249 -1.42 30.82 16.68
N GLY A 250 -2.57 31.48 16.56
CA GLY A 250 -2.76 32.71 15.78
C GLY A 250 -3.77 32.61 14.64
N ALA A 251 -4.45 31.48 14.45
CA ALA A 251 -5.49 31.38 13.43
C ALA A 251 -6.73 32.21 13.80
N SER A 252 -7.35 32.82 12.80
CA SER A 252 -8.63 33.52 12.97
C SER A 252 -9.82 32.58 12.73
N VAL A 253 -10.85 32.72 13.55
CA VAL A 253 -12.09 31.92 13.42
C VAL A 253 -12.90 32.42 12.23
N MET A 254 -13.19 31.53 11.28
CA MET A 254 -14.14 31.80 10.19
C MET A 254 -15.51 31.18 10.49
N MET A 255 -15.51 29.96 11.03
CA MET A 255 -16.70 29.23 11.42
C MET A 255 -16.38 28.46 12.72
N PRO A 256 -17.03 28.78 13.85
CA PRO A 256 -16.85 28.04 15.09
C PRO A 256 -17.24 26.55 14.93
N PRO A 257 -16.62 25.62 15.68
CA PRO A 257 -16.97 24.21 15.62
C PRO A 257 -18.42 23.95 16.00
N SER A 258 -19.14 23.24 15.11
CA SER A 258 -20.51 22.77 15.33
C SER A 258 -20.70 21.37 14.77
N ASP A 259 -21.72 20.67 15.25
CA ASP A 259 -22.11 19.36 14.73
C ASP A 259 -22.88 19.55 13.43
N MET A 260 -22.40 18.93 12.36
CA MET A 260 -22.94 19.13 11.02
C MET A 260 -23.89 18.02 10.63
N PHE A 261 -24.81 18.35 9.70
CA PHE A 261 -25.83 17.41 9.26
C PHE A 261 -25.26 16.17 8.55
N TRP A 262 -24.03 16.24 8.05
CA TRP A 262 -23.30 15.14 7.42
C TRP A 262 -22.50 14.27 8.41
N GLY A 263 -22.59 14.55 9.72
CA GLY A 263 -22.09 13.64 10.75
C GLY A 263 -20.74 14.00 11.37
N ASP A 264 -20.16 15.15 11.01
CA ASP A 264 -18.90 15.62 11.58
C ASP A 264 -19.10 16.72 12.61
N ARG A 265 -18.23 16.73 13.62
CA ARG A 265 -17.88 17.94 14.37
C ARG A 265 -16.93 18.76 13.50
N TYR A 266 -17.33 19.95 13.04
CA TYR A 266 -16.63 20.69 11.99
C TYR A 266 -16.51 22.19 12.30
N GLY A 267 -15.32 22.75 12.10
CA GLY A 267 -15.07 24.19 12.16
C GLY A 267 -14.11 24.65 11.06
N VAL A 268 -14.03 25.98 10.84
CA VAL A 268 -13.15 26.58 9.84
C VAL A 268 -12.34 27.72 10.45
N VAL A 269 -11.03 27.71 10.19
CA VAL A 269 -10.11 28.80 10.53
C VAL A 269 -9.40 29.31 9.27
N ARG A 270 -9.02 30.60 9.30
CA ARG A 270 -8.04 31.17 8.38
C ARG A 270 -6.73 31.30 9.13
N ASP A 271 -5.67 30.69 8.61
CA ASP A 271 -4.35 30.80 9.22
C ASP A 271 -3.72 32.19 9.01
N PRO A 272 -2.63 32.54 9.72
CA PRO A 272 -1.99 33.85 9.59
C PRO A 272 -1.45 34.17 8.19
N TYR A 273 -1.30 33.17 7.32
CA TYR A 273 -0.76 33.27 5.97
C TYR A 273 -1.86 33.29 4.90
N GLY A 274 -3.11 33.33 5.36
CA GLY A 274 -4.29 33.55 4.56
C GLY A 274 -4.95 32.28 4.01
N HIS A 275 -4.42 31.09 4.30
CA HIS A 275 -5.01 29.83 3.84
C HIS A 275 -6.21 29.41 4.71
N ARG A 276 -7.16 28.71 4.09
CA ARG A 276 -8.39 28.23 4.72
C ARG A 276 -8.26 26.77 5.12
N TRP A 277 -8.46 26.50 6.40
CA TRP A 277 -8.46 25.15 6.97
C TRP A 277 -9.81 24.82 7.56
N SER A 278 -10.39 23.70 7.15
CA SER A 278 -11.49 23.08 7.87
C SER A 278 -10.97 21.94 8.72
N ILE A 279 -11.39 21.91 9.98
CA ILE A 279 -10.96 20.93 10.98
C ILE A 279 -12.19 20.10 11.35
N ALA A 280 -12.07 18.78 11.26
CA ALA A 280 -13.20 17.88 11.44
C ALA A 280 -12.85 16.64 12.28
N SER A 281 -13.84 16.14 13.01
CA SER A 281 -13.86 14.80 13.59
C SER A 281 -15.18 14.16 13.20
N HIS A 282 -15.12 12.93 12.70
CA HIS A 282 -16.33 12.18 12.41
C HIS A 282 -16.98 11.74 13.73
N VAL A 283 -18.25 12.08 13.96
CA VAL A 283 -18.95 11.79 15.22
C VAL A 283 -20.18 10.89 15.05
N ARG A 284 -20.75 10.79 13.85
CA ARG A 284 -21.83 9.83 13.55
C ARG A 284 -21.92 9.49 12.06
N ASP A 285 -22.27 8.23 11.77
CA ASP A 285 -22.65 7.82 10.43
C ASP A 285 -24.01 8.41 10.02
N VAL A 286 -24.15 8.76 8.73
CA VAL A 286 -25.39 9.31 8.17
C VAL A 286 -25.69 8.63 6.84
N ASN A 287 -26.89 8.06 6.69
CA ASN A 287 -27.34 7.53 5.41
C ASN A 287 -27.54 8.69 4.39
N PRO A 288 -27.13 8.51 3.11
CA PRO A 288 -27.42 9.45 2.02
C PRO A 288 -28.81 10.08 1.99
N GLU A 289 -29.88 9.36 2.29
CA GLU A 289 -31.25 9.91 2.29
C GLU A 289 -31.45 10.95 3.39
N ASP A 290 -31.01 10.64 4.62
CA ASP A 290 -31.08 11.55 5.76
C ASP A 290 -30.19 12.78 5.53
N MET A 291 -29.03 12.59 4.90
CA MET A 291 -28.11 13.68 4.55
C MET A 291 -28.76 14.64 3.54
N ARG A 292 -29.40 14.12 2.49
CA ARG A 292 -30.14 14.95 1.50
C ARG A 292 -31.31 15.69 2.15
N ALA A 293 -32.08 15.01 3.00
CA ALA A 293 -33.20 15.62 3.70
C ALA A 293 -32.74 16.72 4.66
N ALA A 294 -31.62 16.52 5.35
CA ALA A 294 -31.04 17.52 6.25
C ALA A 294 -30.46 18.73 5.48
N MET A 295 -29.80 18.50 4.36
CA MET A 295 -29.32 19.56 3.47
C MET A 295 -30.48 20.45 2.97
N ALA A 296 -31.60 19.85 2.56
CA ALA A 296 -32.77 20.59 2.11
C ALA A 296 -33.36 21.49 3.21
N ARG A 297 -33.34 21.04 4.48
CA ARG A 297 -33.76 21.86 5.62
C ARG A 297 -32.82 23.02 5.91
N SER A 298 -31.49 22.81 5.76
CA SER A 298 -30.50 23.88 5.98
C SER A 298 -30.45 24.92 4.87
N ALA A 299 -30.83 24.57 3.63
CA ALA A 299 -30.84 25.49 2.49
C ALA A 299 -32.12 26.34 2.39
N GLY A 300 -33.17 25.98 3.14
CA GLY A 300 -34.45 26.68 3.19
C GLY A 300 -34.64 27.60 4.40
N ALA A 301 -33.58 27.83 5.19
CA ALA A 301 -33.57 28.66 6.40
C ALA A 301 -32.81 29.97 6.20
#